data_AF-A0A6G2D6L4-F1
#
_entry.id   AF-A0A6G2D6L4-F1
#
_cell.length_a   1.000
_cell.length_b   1.000
_cell.length_c   1.000
_cell.angle_alpha   90.00
_cell.angle_beta   90.00
_cell.angle_gamma   90.00
#
_symmetry.space_group_name_H-M   'P 1'
#
loop_
_entity.id
_entity.type
_entity.pdbx_description
1 polymer ?
#
loop_
_entity_poly.entity_id
_entity_poly.type
_entity_poly.pdbx_seq_one_letter_code
_entity_poly.pdbx_strand_id
1 'polypeptide(L)'
;NNGSVVNEDGTKAEGYFNSKESVEAVQFIQNLVKEGYTTVSPVEKGFETGEYPMLLSGSWTIADMNTNYKDIDFGILPYPVTSKTK
;
A
#
# COMPACT_ATOMS: atom_id res chain seq x y z
N ASN A 1 5.12 -10.41 -8.92
CA ASN A 1 4.31 -10.39 -10.15
C ASN A 1 5.00 -9.74 -11.34
N ASN A 2 6.14 -9.03 -11.22
CA ASN A 2 6.93 -8.52 -12.37
C ASN A 2 6.16 -7.67 -13.42
N GLY A 3 4.96 -7.19 -13.09
CA GLY A 3 4.19 -6.29 -13.93
C GLY A 3 4.78 -4.88 -13.94
N SER A 4 4.50 -4.14 -15.00
CA SER A 4 4.85 -2.73 -15.13
C SER A 4 3.61 -1.92 -15.47
N VAL A 5 3.63 -0.62 -15.15
CA VAL A 5 2.56 0.32 -15.52
C VAL A 5 2.69 0.75 -16.98
N VAL A 6 3.93 0.91 -17.47
CA VAL A 6 4.27 1.38 -18.82
C VAL A 6 5.50 0.63 -19.35
N ASN A 7 5.77 0.74 -20.65
CA ASN A 7 7.05 0.32 -21.23
C ASN A 7 8.24 1.07 -20.61
N GLU A 8 9.46 0.61 -20.89
CA GLU A 8 10.70 1.17 -20.33
C GLU A 8 10.86 2.68 -20.62
N ASP A 9 10.42 3.14 -21.79
CA ASP A 9 10.47 4.58 -22.16
C ASP A 9 9.37 5.42 -21.49
N GLY A 10 8.40 4.79 -20.82
CA GLY A 10 7.29 5.47 -20.16
C GLY A 10 6.22 6.05 -21.10
N THR A 11 6.17 5.62 -22.36
CA THR A 11 5.34 6.20 -23.42
C THR A 11 4.09 5.40 -23.76
N LYS A 12 4.00 4.12 -23.33
CA LYS A 12 2.89 3.22 -23.66
C LYS A 12 2.47 2.39 -22.44
N ALA A 13 1.18 2.45 -22.10
CA ALA A 13 0.58 1.66 -21.03
C ALA A 13 -0.06 0.35 -21.52
N GLU A 14 -0.61 0.32 -22.73
CA GLU A 14 -1.29 -0.86 -23.25
C GLU A 14 -0.31 -2.02 -23.50
N GLY A 15 -0.68 -3.20 -23.03
CA GLY A 15 0.17 -4.39 -22.97
C GLY A 15 1.03 -4.48 -21.70
N TYR A 16 1.17 -3.38 -20.93
CA TYR A 16 1.94 -3.34 -19.68
C TYR A 16 1.01 -3.22 -18.47
N PHE A 17 0.19 -2.16 -18.43
CA PHE A 17 -0.77 -1.96 -17.34
C PHE A 17 -1.84 -3.05 -17.27
N ASN A 18 -2.32 -3.52 -18.42
CA ASN A 18 -3.26 -4.64 -18.55
C ASN A 18 -2.57 -5.98 -18.87
N SER A 19 -1.25 -6.09 -18.62
CA SER A 19 -0.55 -7.37 -18.65
C SER A 19 -1.14 -8.33 -17.60
N LYS A 20 -0.97 -9.64 -17.81
CA LYS A 20 -1.43 -10.67 -16.87
C LYS A 20 -0.84 -10.43 -15.48
N GLU A 21 0.44 -10.08 -15.44
CA GLU A 21 1.24 -9.77 -14.27
C GLU A 21 0.67 -8.59 -13.46
N SER A 22 0.35 -7.48 -14.13
CA SER A 22 -0.23 -6.29 -13.50
C SER A 22 -1.67 -6.57 -13.03
N VAL A 23 -2.45 -7.33 -13.79
CA VAL A 23 -3.80 -7.76 -13.38
C VAL A 23 -3.75 -8.63 -12.13
N GLU A 24 -2.84 -9.59 -12.05
CA GLU A 24 -2.66 -10.44 -10.85
C GLU A 24 -2.27 -9.60 -9.63
N ALA A 25 -1.44 -8.58 -9.79
CA ALA A 25 -1.06 -7.68 -8.69
C ALA A 25 -2.26 -6.85 -8.18
N VAL A 26 -3.07 -6.28 -9.08
CA VAL A 26 -4.27 -5.53 -8.67
C VAL A 26 -5.33 -6.47 -8.08
N GLN A 27 -5.45 -7.70 -8.58
CA GLN A 27 -6.36 -8.70 -8.03
C GLN A 27 -6.02 -9.06 -6.58
N PHE A 28 -4.73 -9.11 -6.22
CA PHE A 28 -4.31 -9.30 -4.83
C PHE A 28 -4.86 -8.20 -3.91
N ILE A 29 -4.73 -6.93 -4.31
CA ILE A 29 -5.28 -5.79 -3.54
C ILE A 29 -6.81 -5.90 -3.46
N GLN A 30 -7.46 -6.25 -4.57
CA GLN A 30 -8.91 -6.42 -4.61
C GLN A 30 -9.38 -7.54 -3.67
N ASN A 31 -8.60 -8.61 -3.50
CA ASN A 31 -8.91 -9.68 -2.57
C ASN A 31 -8.80 -9.21 -1.11
N LEU A 32 -7.80 -8.40 -0.76
CA LEU A 32 -7.69 -7.81 0.59
C LEU A 32 -8.93 -6.98 0.95
N VAL A 33 -9.48 -6.23 -0.02
CA VAL A 33 -10.73 -5.48 0.16
C VAL A 33 -11.92 -6.42 0.37
N LYS A 34 -12.05 -7.45 -0.48
CA LYS A 34 -13.17 -8.42 -0.41
C LYS A 34 -13.16 -9.22 0.89
N GLU A 35 -11.98 -9.55 1.40
CA GLU A 35 -11.79 -10.31 2.64
C GLU A 35 -11.90 -9.41 3.89
N GLY A 36 -12.06 -8.09 3.72
CA GLY A 36 -12.23 -7.15 4.83
C GLY A 36 -10.93 -6.82 5.56
N TYR A 37 -9.77 -7.14 4.98
CA TYR A 37 -8.45 -6.81 5.55
C TYR A 37 -8.04 -5.35 5.31
N THR A 38 -8.72 -4.67 4.40
CA THR A 38 -8.55 -3.22 4.18
C THR A 38 -9.87 -2.58 3.81
N THR A 39 -9.97 -1.27 4.03
CA THR A 39 -11.19 -0.48 3.81
C THR A 39 -11.23 0.10 2.39
N VAL A 40 -12.41 0.10 1.75
CA VAL A 40 -12.63 0.81 0.47
C VAL A 40 -12.44 2.32 0.64
N SER A 41 -12.89 2.86 1.77
CA SER A 41 -12.72 4.27 2.12
C SER A 41 -12.23 4.33 3.56
N PRO A 42 -10.99 4.77 3.80
CA PRO A 42 -10.44 4.86 5.14
C PRO A 42 -11.09 6.01 5.91
N VAL A 43 -11.19 5.86 7.23
CA VAL A 43 -11.52 6.93 8.16
C VAL A 43 -10.36 7.92 8.18
N GLU A 44 -10.67 9.22 8.20
CA GLU A 44 -9.68 10.27 8.32
C GLU A 44 -8.88 10.08 9.62
N LYS A 45 -7.54 10.09 9.51
CA LYS A 45 -6.61 9.91 10.63
C LYS A 45 -6.78 8.59 11.40
N GLY A 46 -7.34 7.55 10.79
CA GLY A 46 -7.63 6.30 11.49
C GLY A 46 -6.40 5.59 12.07
N PHE A 47 -5.21 5.71 11.48
CA PHE A 47 -3.99 5.18 12.12
C PHE A 47 -3.56 6.06 13.30
N GLU A 48 -3.56 7.37 13.08
CA GLU A 48 -3.16 8.38 14.05
C GLU A 48 -4.10 8.45 15.28
N THR A 49 -5.34 7.96 15.15
CA THR A 49 -6.31 7.82 16.25
C THR A 49 -6.45 6.38 16.78
N GLY A 50 -5.66 5.43 16.27
CA GLY A 50 -5.62 4.04 16.77
C GLY A 50 -6.71 3.11 16.24
N GLU A 51 -7.52 3.54 15.28
CA GLU A 51 -8.53 2.71 14.60
C GLU A 51 -7.90 1.67 13.66
N TYR A 52 -6.74 2.01 13.06
CA TYR A 52 -6.00 1.12 12.18
C TYR A 52 -4.65 0.72 12.78
N PRO A 53 -4.35 -0.59 12.85
CA PRO A 53 -3.07 -1.06 13.40
C PRO A 53 -1.89 -0.85 12.43
N MET A 54 -2.15 -0.63 11.14
CA MET A 54 -1.13 -0.46 10.11
C MET A 54 -1.57 0.56 9.06
N LEU A 55 -0.60 1.30 8.54
CA LEU A 55 -0.78 2.28 7.47
C LEU A 55 0.38 2.21 6.48
N LEU A 56 0.07 2.19 5.18
CA LEU A 56 1.04 2.44 4.12
C LEU A 56 1.07 3.95 3.85
N SER A 57 2.15 4.62 4.27
CA SER A 57 2.31 6.07 4.08
C SER A 57 3.75 6.46 3.75
N GLY A 58 3.94 7.73 3.42
CA GLY A 58 5.25 8.34 3.21
C GLY A 58 5.91 8.83 4.50
N SER A 59 7.14 9.30 4.36
CA SER A 59 7.98 9.74 5.49
C SER A 59 7.41 10.93 6.27
N TRP A 60 6.56 11.75 5.65
CA TRP A 60 5.91 12.88 6.32
C TRP A 60 5.05 12.46 7.51
N THR A 61 4.46 11.26 7.48
CA THR A 61 3.65 10.73 8.59
C THR A 61 4.49 10.56 9.86
N ILE A 62 5.79 10.28 9.74
CA ILE A 62 6.68 10.15 10.91
C ILE A 62 6.76 11.49 11.66
N ALA A 63 6.91 12.60 10.92
CA ALA A 63 6.96 13.93 11.52
C ALA A 63 5.63 14.33 12.15
N ASP A 64 4.51 14.00 11.49
CA ASP A 64 3.16 14.25 12.01
C ASP A 64 2.90 13.47 13.32
N MET A 65 3.15 12.15 13.31
CA MET A 65 3.03 11.28 14.50
C MET A 65 3.90 11.79 15.65
N ASN A 66 5.17 12.06 15.38
CA ASN A 66 6.10 12.57 16.38
C ASN A 66 5.74 13.96 16.89
N THR A 67 4.92 14.76 16.21
CA THR A 67 4.58 16.12 16.66
C THR A 67 3.23 16.14 17.36
N ASN A 68 2.22 15.51 16.74
CA ASN A 68 0.82 15.70 17.06
C ASN A 68 0.17 14.50 17.77
N TYR A 69 0.75 13.29 17.68
CA TYR A 69 0.13 12.06 18.17
C TYR A 69 1.07 11.31 19.14
N LYS A 70 1.21 11.85 20.35
CA LYS A 70 2.15 11.37 21.38
C LYS A 70 1.70 10.12 22.11
N ASP A 71 0.40 9.82 22.06
CA ASP A 71 -0.23 8.72 22.78
C ASP A 71 -0.30 7.42 21.96
N ILE A 72 0.15 7.47 20.70
CA ILE A 72 0.21 6.30 19.82
C ILE A 72 1.65 5.79 19.77
N ASP A 73 1.85 4.55 20.18
CA ASP A 73 3.09 3.82 19.93
C ASP A 73 3.11 3.33 18.48
N PHE A 74 4.18 3.63 17.75
CA PHE A 74 4.30 3.26 16.34
C PHE A 74 5.71 2.85 15.97
N GLY A 75 5.80 1.95 14.99
CA GLY A 75 7.03 1.52 14.36
C GLY A 75 7.01 1.72 12.86
N ILE A 76 8.18 1.59 12.23
CA ILE A 76 8.34 1.65 10.78
C ILE A 76 8.89 0.33 10.31
N LEU A 77 8.28 -0.23 9.27
CA LEU A 77 8.76 -1.42 8.59
C LEU A 77 8.92 -1.15 7.09
N PRO A 78 9.88 -1.79 6.41
CA PRO A 78 9.89 -1.82 4.94
C PRO A 78 8.66 -2.59 4.43
N TYR A 79 8.31 -2.36 3.15
CA TYR A 79 7.24 -3.12 2.50
C TYR A 79 7.47 -4.62 2.61
N PRO A 80 6.44 -5.41 2.95
CA PRO A 80 6.56 -6.86 3.01
C PRO A 80 6.85 -7.41 1.61
N VAL A 81 7.84 -8.31 1.53
CA VAL A 81 8.17 -9.04 0.29
C VAL A 81 7.56 -10.43 0.34
N THR A 82 7.12 -10.92 -0.82
CA THR A 82 6.67 -12.31 -0.93
C THR A 82 7.84 -13.26 -0.71
N SER A 83 7.58 -14.46 -0.19
CA SER A 83 8.61 -15.51 -0.07
C SER A 83 9.21 -15.93 -1.41
N LYS A 84 8.50 -15.72 -2.52
CA LYS A 84 8.96 -16.02 -3.89
C LYS A 84 10.01 -15.03 -4.41
N THR A 85 10.16 -13.88 -3.75
CA THR A 85 11.06 -12.78 -4.13
C THR A 85 12.18 -12.56 -3.10
N LYS A 86 12.35 -13.49 -2.13
CA LYS A 86 13.50 -13.50 -1.22
C LYS A 86 14.68 -14.24 -1.82
#